data_AF-A0ABD6B8S4-F1
#
_entry.id   AF-A0ABD6B8S4-F1
#
_cell.length_a   1.000
_cell.length_b   1.000
_cell.length_c   1.000
_cell.angle_alpha   90.00
_cell.angle_beta   90.00
_cell.angle_gamma   90.00
#
_symmetry.space_group_name_H-M   'P 1'
#
loop_
_entity.id
_entity.type
_entity.pdbx_description
1 polymer ?
#
loop_
_entity_poly.entity_id
_entity_poly.type
_entity_poly.pdbx_seq_one_letter_code
_entity_poly.pdbx_strand_id
1 'polypeptide(L)'
;KSTLAETVIGLDEPTAGEVIFDGDSLAGGPDKAFRRRVQMVFQDPFSTLNERMTVGRIVAEPLVIHDERENDRAAYVRDLLETVGLDGDRHYDAFPHELSGGQRQRVGIARALALDPDLLVLDEPVSALDVSVRAGILELLRDLQDERGLTYLLISHDVSVVREVADRVAVMYLGEFVELGDLGTVLDDPAHPYTEALLSSVPRVRAEPEPDERIRLPGSPPDPADPPDGCRFHPRCHLRERLDDDAAARCVAEDPALTERESGGEPRPENGDGRTVACHFRPDGDN
;
A
#
# COMPACT_ATOMS: atom_id res chain seq x y z
N LYS A 1 6.02 -3.94 -5.85
CA LYS A 1 5.16 -3.54 -4.71
C LYS A 1 4.72 -4.78 -3.94
N SER A 2 4.00 -5.73 -4.55
CA SER A 2 3.66 -7.00 -3.90
C SER A 2 4.88 -7.73 -3.34
N THR A 3 6.01 -7.80 -4.07
CA THR A 3 7.28 -8.34 -3.55
C THR A 3 7.74 -7.68 -2.25
N LEU A 4 7.51 -6.38 -2.06
CA LEU A 4 7.83 -5.69 -0.80
C LEU A 4 6.89 -6.15 0.32
N ALA A 5 5.58 -6.26 0.05
CA ALA A 5 4.63 -6.82 1.01
C ALA A 5 5.02 -8.24 1.42
N GLU A 6 5.25 -9.12 0.44
CA GLU A 6 5.64 -10.51 0.62
C GLU A 6 6.94 -10.65 1.42
N THR A 7 7.91 -9.77 1.17
CA THR A 7 9.15 -9.70 1.96
C THR A 7 8.89 -9.24 3.40
N VAL A 8 8.05 -8.22 3.60
CA VAL A 8 7.72 -7.69 4.95
C VAL A 8 7.02 -8.73 5.81
N ILE A 9 6.16 -9.58 5.23
CA ILE A 9 5.49 -10.67 5.96
C ILE A 9 6.30 -11.97 6.00
N GLY A 10 7.49 -11.98 5.41
CA GLY A 10 8.40 -13.12 5.36
C GLY A 10 7.88 -14.32 4.54
N LEU A 11 7.13 -14.04 3.46
CA LEU A 11 6.89 -15.01 2.37
C LEU A 11 8.09 -15.11 1.43
N ASP A 12 8.76 -13.99 1.17
CA ASP A 12 9.99 -13.91 0.40
C ASP A 12 11.18 -13.51 1.29
N GLU A 13 12.35 -14.12 1.05
CA GLU A 13 13.58 -13.77 1.75
C GLU A 13 14.30 -12.63 1.00
N PRO A 14 14.63 -11.51 1.66
CA PRO A 14 15.34 -10.43 1.02
C PRO A 14 16.77 -10.87 0.66
N THR A 15 17.24 -10.50 -0.53
CA THR A 15 18.62 -10.80 -0.97
C THR A 15 19.66 -10.08 -0.11
N ALA A 16 19.32 -8.88 0.41
CA ALA A 16 20.14 -8.09 1.30
C ALA A 16 19.25 -7.17 2.16
N GLY A 17 19.82 -6.64 3.24
CA GLY A 17 19.09 -5.83 4.23
C GLY A 17 18.40 -6.70 5.28
N GLU A 18 17.55 -6.08 6.08
CA GLU A 18 16.78 -6.75 7.12
C GLU A 18 15.39 -6.15 7.27
N VAL A 19 14.45 -6.96 7.75
CA VAL A 19 13.11 -6.52 8.16
C VAL A 19 13.07 -6.55 9.67
N ILE A 20 12.69 -5.43 10.28
CA ILE A 20 12.58 -5.27 11.73
C ILE A 20 11.12 -5.01 12.08
N PHE A 21 10.57 -5.77 13.02
CA PHE A 21 9.22 -5.62 13.53
C PHE A 21 9.26 -5.50 15.05
N ASP A 22 8.71 -4.41 15.59
CA ASP A 22 8.66 -4.15 17.04
C ASP A 22 10.05 -4.24 17.73
N GLY A 23 11.10 -3.86 17.01
CA GLY A 23 12.49 -3.90 17.48
C GLY A 23 13.23 -5.21 17.22
N ASP A 24 12.54 -6.26 16.77
CA ASP A 24 13.12 -7.57 16.50
C ASP A 24 13.37 -7.79 15.00
N SER A 25 14.58 -8.25 14.65
CA SER A 25 14.94 -8.61 13.28
C SER A 25 14.31 -9.95 12.89
N LEU A 26 13.72 -10.03 11.70
CA LEU A 26 13.15 -11.26 11.13
C LEU A 26 14.20 -12.16 10.46
N ALA A 27 15.48 -11.91 10.70
CA ALA A 27 16.57 -12.73 10.19
C ALA A 27 16.40 -14.21 10.61
N GLY A 28 16.42 -15.12 9.63
CA GLY A 28 16.14 -16.55 9.85
C GLY A 28 14.68 -16.95 9.68
N GLY A 29 13.79 -16.01 9.35
CA GLY A 29 12.41 -16.23 8.93
C GLY A 29 11.37 -16.00 10.02
N PRO A 30 10.11 -15.72 9.63
CA PRO A 30 9.03 -15.39 10.57
C PRO A 30 8.52 -16.61 11.33
N ASP A 31 8.50 -16.51 12.66
CA ASP A 31 7.96 -17.54 13.53
C ASP A 31 6.42 -17.44 13.70
N LYS A 32 5.85 -18.34 14.52
CA LYS A 32 4.41 -18.37 14.78
C LYS A 32 3.91 -17.12 15.53
N ALA A 33 4.76 -16.48 16.34
CA ALA A 33 4.40 -15.29 17.11
C ALA A 33 4.33 -14.06 16.20
N PHE A 34 5.31 -13.87 15.31
CA PHE A 34 5.28 -12.84 14.28
C PHE A 34 4.05 -13.01 13.37
N ARG A 35 3.84 -14.23 12.85
CA ARG A 35 2.69 -14.52 11.98
C ARG A 35 1.36 -14.31 12.68
N ARG A 36 1.30 -14.37 14.01
CA ARG A 36 0.08 -14.05 14.77
C ARG A 36 -0.21 -12.54 14.76
N ARG A 37 0.85 -11.72 14.90
CA ARG A 37 0.77 -10.25 15.02
C ARG A 37 0.72 -9.53 13.66
N VAL A 38 1.17 -10.18 12.59
CA VAL A 38 1.20 -9.62 11.24
C VAL A 38 0.33 -10.47 10.32
N GLN A 39 -0.68 -9.85 9.73
CA GLN A 39 -1.64 -10.50 8.85
C GLN A 39 -1.73 -9.78 7.50
N MET A 40 -2.20 -10.48 6.47
CA MET A 40 -2.29 -9.94 5.12
C MET A 40 -3.69 -10.13 4.51
N VAL A 41 -4.18 -9.08 3.86
CA VAL A 41 -5.32 -9.14 2.95
C VAL A 41 -4.78 -9.03 1.53
N PHE A 42 -4.94 -10.10 0.77
CA PHE A 42 -4.44 -10.21 -0.60
C PHE A 42 -5.37 -9.51 -1.61
N GLN A 43 -4.80 -9.21 -2.78
CA GLN A 43 -5.45 -8.49 -3.88
C GLN A 43 -6.71 -9.18 -4.42
N ASP A 44 -6.70 -10.51 -4.48
CA ASP A 44 -7.78 -11.27 -5.09
C ASP A 44 -8.56 -12.08 -4.03
N PRO A 45 -9.77 -11.65 -3.65
CA PRO A 45 -10.61 -12.40 -2.71
C PRO A 45 -11.15 -13.70 -3.31
N PHE A 46 -11.09 -13.89 -4.63
CA PHE A 46 -11.57 -15.09 -5.29
C PHE A 46 -10.59 -16.26 -5.18
N SER A 47 -9.28 -15.99 -5.33
CA SER A 47 -8.25 -17.03 -5.25
C SER A 47 -7.80 -17.37 -3.83
N THR A 48 -8.09 -16.51 -2.85
CA THR A 48 -7.63 -16.69 -1.46
C THR A 48 -8.61 -17.41 -0.54
N LEU A 49 -9.89 -17.49 -0.92
CA LEU A 49 -10.93 -18.18 -0.14
C LEU A 49 -11.15 -19.59 -0.67
N ASN A 50 -11.07 -20.60 0.19
CA ASN A 50 -11.37 -21.97 -0.19
C ASN A 50 -12.88 -22.16 -0.42
N GLU A 51 -13.31 -22.30 -1.68
CA GLU A 51 -14.72 -22.43 -2.06
C GLU A 51 -15.46 -23.64 -1.44
N ARG A 52 -14.72 -24.61 -0.90
CA ARG A 52 -15.27 -25.81 -0.23
C ARG A 52 -15.46 -25.64 1.27
N MET A 53 -15.04 -24.51 1.83
CA MET A 53 -15.21 -24.18 3.24
C MET A 53 -16.30 -23.14 3.39
N THR A 54 -17.05 -23.22 4.49
CA THR A 54 -17.97 -22.15 4.88
C THR A 54 -17.18 -20.94 5.35
N VAL A 55 -17.79 -19.75 5.27
CA VAL A 55 -17.21 -18.50 5.76
C VAL A 55 -16.75 -18.64 7.22
N GLY A 56 -17.59 -19.22 8.08
CA GLY A 56 -17.26 -19.42 9.49
C GLY A 56 -15.97 -20.24 9.66
N ARG A 57 -15.78 -21.28 8.84
CA ARG A 57 -14.56 -22.10 8.87
C ARG A 57 -13.33 -21.37 8.34
N ILE A 58 -13.51 -20.54 7.31
CA ILE A 58 -12.45 -19.71 6.72
C ILE A 58 -11.94 -18.69 7.75
N VAL A 59 -12.85 -17.97 8.39
CA VAL A 59 -12.50 -16.95 9.39
C VAL A 59 -11.94 -17.60 10.66
N ALA A 60 -12.41 -18.80 11.04
CA ALA A 60 -11.89 -19.55 12.17
C ALA A 60 -10.51 -20.21 11.90
N GLU A 61 -10.08 -20.33 10.65
CA GLU A 61 -8.88 -21.10 10.29
C GLU A 61 -7.60 -20.60 10.99
N PRO A 62 -7.31 -19.27 11.03
CA PRO A 62 -6.14 -18.77 11.74
C PRO A 62 -6.16 -19.13 13.23
N LEU A 63 -7.31 -19.04 13.90
CA LEU A 63 -7.46 -19.41 15.31
C LEU A 63 -7.10 -20.89 15.56
N VAL A 64 -7.49 -21.78 14.63
CA VAL A 64 -7.18 -23.21 14.71
C VAL A 64 -5.68 -23.44 14.50
N ILE A 65 -5.08 -22.82 13.48
CA ILE A 65 -3.64 -22.94 13.18
C ILE A 65 -2.80 -22.41 14.35
N HIS A 66 -3.27 -21.34 15.00
CA HIS A 66 -2.56 -20.71 16.11
C HIS A 66 -2.83 -21.34 17.48
N ASP A 67 -3.64 -22.40 17.55
CA ASP A 67 -4.06 -23.07 18.79
C ASP A 67 -4.74 -22.11 19.79
N GLU A 68 -5.40 -21.06 19.28
CA GLU A 68 -6.09 -20.07 20.10
C GLU A 68 -7.33 -20.69 20.73
N ARG A 69 -7.34 -20.68 22.06
CA ARG A 69 -8.40 -21.29 22.87
C ARG A 69 -9.48 -20.26 23.12
N GLU A 70 -10.43 -20.23 22.21
CA GLU A 70 -11.66 -19.49 22.39
C GLU A 70 -12.76 -20.41 22.90
N ASN A 71 -13.37 -20.04 24.03
CA ASN A 71 -14.42 -20.84 24.68
C ASN A 71 -15.63 -21.05 23.74
N ASP A 72 -15.94 -20.05 22.91
CA ASP A 72 -16.96 -20.14 21.87
C ASP A 72 -16.48 -19.47 20.58
N ARG A 73 -15.66 -20.22 19.82
CA ARG A 73 -15.13 -19.77 18.52
C ARG A 73 -16.22 -19.42 17.52
N ALA A 74 -17.38 -20.08 17.58
CA ALA A 74 -18.47 -19.81 16.66
C ALA A 74 -19.10 -18.44 16.95
N ALA A 75 -19.33 -18.12 18.22
CA ALA A 75 -19.82 -16.81 18.63
C ALA A 75 -18.85 -15.68 18.25
N TYR A 76 -17.55 -15.86 18.53
CA TYR A 76 -16.53 -14.86 18.15
C TYR A 76 -16.48 -14.62 16.65
N VAL A 77 -16.50 -15.68 15.84
CA VAL A 77 -16.50 -15.52 14.39
C VAL A 77 -17.76 -14.80 13.89
N ARG A 78 -18.93 -15.03 14.51
CA ARG A 78 -20.16 -14.30 14.17
C ARG A 78 -20.03 -12.81 14.49
N ASP A 79 -19.51 -12.47 15.67
CA ASP A 79 -19.23 -11.09 16.07
C ASP A 79 -18.21 -10.40 15.14
N LEU A 80 -17.18 -11.13 14.72
CA LEU A 80 -16.19 -10.63 13.77
C LEU A 80 -16.77 -10.40 12.38
N LEU A 81 -17.71 -11.26 11.95
CA LEU A 81 -18.47 -11.04 10.72
C LEU A 81 -19.32 -9.76 10.82
N GLU A 82 -19.97 -9.53 11.96
CA GLU A 82 -20.73 -8.29 12.21
C GLU A 82 -19.84 -7.05 12.19
N THR A 83 -18.66 -7.12 12.79
CA THR A 83 -17.64 -6.06 12.76
C THR A 83 -17.31 -5.65 11.32
N VAL A 84 -17.16 -6.62 10.41
CA VAL A 84 -16.89 -6.32 8.99
C VAL A 84 -18.14 -6.06 8.18
N GLY A 85 -19.30 -5.81 8.81
CA GLY A 85 -20.56 -5.46 8.14
C GLY A 85 -21.25 -6.64 7.43
N LEU A 86 -21.02 -7.87 7.89
CA LEU A 86 -21.73 -9.08 7.45
C LEU A 86 -22.66 -9.57 8.57
N ASP A 87 -23.86 -10.01 8.20
CA ASP A 87 -24.76 -10.67 9.16
C ASP A 87 -24.12 -12.00 9.62
N GLY A 88 -23.70 -12.06 10.88
CA GLY A 88 -22.97 -13.20 11.43
C GLY A 88 -23.77 -14.49 11.33
N ASP A 89 -25.07 -14.46 11.62
CA ASP A 89 -25.90 -15.67 11.61
C ASP A 89 -26.16 -16.19 10.20
N ARG A 90 -26.45 -15.28 9.27
CA ARG A 90 -26.73 -15.62 7.89
C ARG A 90 -25.48 -16.06 7.14
N HIS A 91 -24.35 -15.39 7.35
CA HIS A 91 -23.16 -15.62 6.53
C HIS A 91 -22.23 -16.68 7.11
N TYR A 92 -22.31 -17.03 8.39
CA TYR A 92 -21.43 -18.03 9.00
C TYR A 92 -21.41 -19.38 8.27
N ASP A 93 -22.59 -19.88 7.89
CA ASP A 93 -22.74 -21.17 7.20
C ASP A 93 -22.74 -21.03 5.66
N ALA A 94 -22.65 -19.80 5.14
CA ALA A 94 -22.57 -19.56 3.71
C ALA A 94 -21.22 -19.98 3.14
N PHE A 95 -21.17 -20.25 1.84
CA PHE A 95 -19.96 -20.51 1.07
C PHE A 95 -19.52 -19.27 0.28
N PRO A 96 -18.22 -19.12 -0.04
CA PRO A 96 -17.72 -17.98 -0.82
C PRO A 96 -18.48 -17.74 -2.14
N HIS A 97 -18.90 -18.80 -2.83
CA HIS A 97 -19.62 -18.69 -4.10
C HIS A 97 -21.02 -18.05 -3.98
N GLU A 98 -21.58 -17.98 -2.77
CA GLU A 98 -22.87 -17.35 -2.47
C GLU A 98 -22.74 -15.84 -2.16
N LEU A 99 -21.51 -15.33 -2.10
CA LEU A 99 -21.20 -13.95 -1.71
C LEU A 99 -20.84 -13.06 -2.91
N SER A 100 -21.21 -11.79 -2.82
CA SER A 100 -20.72 -10.74 -3.72
C SER A 100 -19.22 -10.49 -3.54
N GLY A 101 -18.55 -9.85 -4.51
CA GLY A 101 -17.12 -9.53 -4.41
C GLY A 101 -16.78 -8.73 -3.15
N GLY A 102 -17.59 -7.73 -2.81
CA GLY A 102 -17.42 -6.94 -1.58
C GLY A 102 -17.61 -7.75 -0.30
N GLN A 103 -18.56 -8.69 -0.28
CA GLN A 103 -18.76 -9.58 0.85
C GLN A 103 -17.57 -10.54 1.01
N ARG A 104 -17.02 -11.08 -0.08
CA ARG A 104 -15.79 -11.90 -0.03
C ARG A 104 -14.61 -11.11 0.50
N GLN A 105 -14.47 -9.84 0.09
CA GLN A 105 -13.43 -8.96 0.63
C GLN A 105 -13.58 -8.78 2.15
N ARG A 106 -14.81 -8.54 2.63
CA ARG A 106 -15.10 -8.45 4.07
C ARG A 106 -14.75 -9.74 4.81
N VAL A 107 -15.02 -10.92 4.23
CA VAL A 107 -14.57 -12.21 4.77
C VAL A 107 -13.04 -12.30 4.84
N GLY A 108 -12.33 -11.83 3.81
CA GLY A 108 -10.86 -11.77 3.81
C GLY A 108 -10.30 -10.89 4.93
N ILE A 109 -10.92 -9.71 5.13
CA ILE A 109 -10.58 -8.80 6.24
C ILE A 109 -10.88 -9.46 7.58
N ALA A 110 -12.08 -10.04 7.77
CA ALA A 110 -12.43 -10.75 9.01
C ALA A 110 -11.45 -11.88 9.32
N ARG A 111 -11.06 -12.69 8.34
CA ARG A 111 -10.05 -13.74 8.51
C ARG A 111 -8.73 -13.16 9.00
N ALA A 112 -8.28 -12.03 8.44
CA ALA A 112 -7.03 -11.40 8.85
C ALA A 112 -7.12 -10.79 10.27
N LEU A 113 -8.29 -10.30 10.67
CA LEU A 113 -8.53 -9.76 12.01
C LEU A 113 -8.73 -10.84 13.08
N ALA A 114 -8.97 -12.10 12.70
CA ALA A 114 -9.32 -13.16 13.64
C ALA A 114 -8.26 -13.42 14.71
N LEU A 115 -7.00 -13.04 14.45
CA LEU A 115 -5.91 -13.16 15.41
C LEU A 115 -5.66 -11.90 16.26
N ASP A 116 -6.42 -10.82 16.05
CA ASP A 116 -6.18 -9.50 16.66
C ASP A 116 -4.75 -9.01 16.38
N PRO A 117 -4.38 -8.80 15.10
CA PRO A 117 -3.02 -8.44 14.70
C PRO A 117 -2.68 -6.99 15.06
N ASP A 118 -1.40 -6.67 15.18
CA ASP A 118 -0.91 -5.29 15.32
C ASP A 118 -0.72 -4.62 13.95
N LEU A 119 -0.35 -5.41 12.92
CA LEU A 119 -0.08 -4.95 11.56
C LEU A 119 -0.91 -5.73 10.55
N LEU A 120 -1.63 -5.00 9.71
CA LEU A 120 -2.33 -5.53 8.55
C LEU A 120 -1.69 -5.01 7.26
N VAL A 121 -1.18 -5.94 6.45
CA VAL A 121 -0.69 -5.66 5.10
C VAL A 121 -1.84 -5.79 4.11
N LEU A 122 -2.15 -4.70 3.42
CA LEU A 122 -3.26 -4.61 2.48
C LEU A 122 -2.70 -4.49 1.06
N ASP A 123 -2.64 -5.59 0.30
CA ASP A 123 -2.17 -5.56 -1.08
C ASP A 123 -3.35 -5.36 -2.04
N GLU A 124 -3.52 -4.14 -2.55
CA GLU A 124 -4.55 -3.76 -3.51
C GLU A 124 -5.99 -4.17 -3.11
N PRO A 125 -6.42 -3.86 -1.86
CA PRO A 125 -7.59 -4.47 -1.20
C PRO A 125 -8.94 -4.15 -1.85
N VAL A 126 -8.96 -3.24 -2.83
CA VAL A 126 -10.18 -2.78 -3.51
C VAL A 126 -10.05 -2.77 -5.04
N SER A 127 -8.97 -3.32 -5.58
CA SER A 127 -8.68 -3.26 -7.02
C SER A 127 -9.63 -4.10 -7.87
N ALA A 128 -10.08 -5.25 -7.34
CA ALA A 128 -11.02 -6.14 -8.01
C ALA A 128 -12.50 -5.80 -7.76
N LEU A 129 -12.79 -4.68 -7.07
CA LEU A 129 -14.16 -4.33 -6.64
C LEU A 129 -14.75 -3.20 -7.48
N ASP A 130 -16.08 -3.25 -7.65
CA ASP A 130 -16.84 -2.15 -8.25
C ASP A 130 -16.68 -0.84 -7.46
N VAL A 131 -16.75 0.29 -8.17
CA VAL A 131 -16.57 1.63 -7.59
C VAL A 131 -17.52 1.90 -6.42
N SER A 132 -18.77 1.41 -6.50
CA SER A 132 -19.76 1.58 -5.44
C SER A 132 -19.45 0.78 -4.16
N VAL A 133 -18.74 -0.34 -4.27
CA VAL A 133 -18.36 -1.19 -3.14
C VAL A 133 -17.07 -0.68 -2.49
N ARG A 134 -16.15 -0.14 -3.29
CA ARG A 134 -14.85 0.38 -2.85
C ARG A 134 -14.98 1.34 -1.66
N ALA A 135 -15.86 2.34 -1.76
CA ALA A 135 -16.04 3.34 -0.71
C ALA A 135 -16.37 2.69 0.65
N GLY A 136 -17.30 1.73 0.66
CA GLY A 136 -17.70 1.04 1.89
C GLY A 136 -16.63 0.09 2.46
N ILE A 137 -15.65 -0.35 1.66
CA ILE A 137 -14.48 -1.10 2.18
C ILE A 137 -13.44 -0.15 2.76
N LEU A 138 -13.20 1.01 2.12
CA LEU A 138 -12.26 2.01 2.65
C LEU A 138 -12.76 2.62 3.96
N GLU A 139 -14.07 2.89 4.05
CA GLU A 139 -14.72 3.33 5.29
C GLU A 139 -14.55 2.29 6.40
N LEU A 140 -14.87 1.01 6.12
CA LEU A 140 -14.63 -0.09 7.06
C LEU A 140 -13.16 -0.14 7.55
N LEU A 141 -12.19 0.00 6.65
CA LEU A 141 -10.78 -0.06 7.03
C LEU A 141 -10.41 1.09 7.98
N ARG A 142 -10.91 2.30 7.76
CA ARG A 142 -10.69 3.44 8.66
C ARG A 142 -11.33 3.22 10.02
N ASP A 143 -12.58 2.79 10.06
CA ASP A 143 -13.29 2.52 11.31
C ASP A 143 -12.53 1.48 12.14
N LEU A 144 -12.05 0.41 11.50
CA LEU A 144 -11.21 -0.61 12.13
C LEU A 144 -9.87 -0.06 12.64
N GLN A 145 -9.25 0.87 11.91
CA GLN A 145 -8.01 1.51 12.32
C GLN A 145 -8.22 2.34 13.59
N ASP A 146 -9.27 3.17 13.60
CA ASP A 146 -9.60 4.08 14.70
C ASP A 146 -10.05 3.32 15.96
N GLU A 147 -10.88 2.29 15.80
CA GLU A 147 -11.45 1.54 16.92
C GLU A 147 -10.46 0.58 17.57
N ARG A 148 -9.57 -0.03 16.77
CA ARG A 148 -8.66 -1.10 17.24
C ARG A 148 -7.19 -0.68 17.31
N GLY A 149 -6.84 0.50 16.83
CA GLY A 149 -5.45 0.98 16.82
C GLY A 149 -4.55 0.17 15.88
N LEU A 150 -5.11 -0.35 14.78
CA LEU A 150 -4.37 -1.18 13.83
C LEU A 150 -3.34 -0.35 13.05
N THR A 151 -2.17 -0.93 12.80
CA THR A 151 -1.22 -0.36 11.84
C THR A 151 -1.47 -0.97 10.46
N TYR A 152 -1.50 -0.13 9.42
CA TYR A 152 -1.66 -0.59 8.04
C TYR A 152 -0.40 -0.35 7.21
N LEU A 153 0.00 -1.37 6.46
CA LEU A 153 0.86 -1.21 5.28
C LEU A 153 -0.01 -1.42 4.04
N LEU A 154 -0.47 -0.31 3.47
CA LEU A 154 -1.33 -0.31 2.28
C LEU A 154 -0.49 -0.19 1.00
N ILE A 155 -0.70 -1.14 0.08
CA ILE A 155 -0.15 -1.11 -1.27
C ILE A 155 -1.29 -0.80 -2.23
N SER A 156 -1.13 0.26 -3.01
CA SER A 156 -2.02 0.53 -4.13
C SER A 156 -1.34 1.23 -5.30
N HIS A 157 -1.93 1.09 -6.48
CA HIS A 157 -1.67 1.92 -7.66
C HIS A 157 -2.66 3.07 -7.81
N ASP A 158 -3.73 3.11 -7.01
CA ASP A 158 -4.75 4.16 -7.05
C ASP A 158 -4.48 5.20 -5.96
N VAL A 159 -4.04 6.39 -6.37
CA VAL A 159 -3.78 7.51 -5.47
C VAL A 159 -5.03 7.90 -4.67
N SER A 160 -6.22 7.69 -5.22
CA SER A 160 -7.49 7.97 -4.53
C SER A 160 -7.65 7.06 -3.32
N VAL A 161 -7.27 5.78 -3.42
CA VAL A 161 -7.31 4.83 -2.31
C VAL A 161 -6.29 5.21 -1.23
N VAL A 162 -5.07 5.58 -1.64
CA VAL A 162 -4.01 6.02 -0.73
C VAL A 162 -4.42 7.29 0.02
N ARG A 163 -4.99 8.29 -0.69
CA ARG A 163 -5.45 9.55 -0.11
C ARG A 163 -6.53 9.35 0.96
N GLU A 164 -7.32 8.31 0.84
CA GLU A 164 -8.39 8.03 1.78
C GLU A 164 -7.83 7.43 3.10
N VAL A 165 -6.91 6.46 3.03
CA VAL A 165 -6.56 5.63 4.21
C VAL A 165 -5.19 5.95 4.82
N ALA A 166 -4.24 6.49 4.05
CA ALA A 166 -2.85 6.57 4.49
C ALA A 166 -2.50 7.90 5.18
N ASP A 167 -1.71 7.83 6.25
CA ASP A 167 -1.10 9.02 6.88
C ASP A 167 0.17 9.47 6.14
N ARG A 168 0.94 8.50 5.65
CA ARG A 168 2.22 8.68 4.94
C ARG A 168 2.21 7.86 3.66
N VAL A 169 2.99 8.30 2.67
CA VAL A 169 3.07 7.64 1.37
C VAL A 169 4.53 7.44 0.96
N ALA A 170 4.80 6.29 0.35
CA ALA A 170 6.03 5.97 -0.33
C ALA A 170 5.73 5.63 -1.79
N VAL A 171 6.32 6.38 -2.71
CA VAL A 171 6.18 6.20 -4.15
C VAL A 171 7.33 5.33 -4.63
N MET A 172 7.02 4.27 -5.36
CA MET A 172 8.02 3.37 -5.95
C MET A 172 8.02 3.44 -7.47
N TYR A 173 9.22 3.36 -8.06
CA TYR A 173 9.42 3.20 -9.49
C TYR A 173 10.50 2.14 -9.77
N LEU A 174 10.18 1.13 -10.59
CA LEU A 174 11.07 0.02 -10.93
C LEU A 174 11.81 -0.59 -9.73
N GLY A 175 11.11 -0.78 -8.60
CA GLY A 175 11.68 -1.44 -7.41
C GLY A 175 12.36 -0.49 -6.41
N GLU A 176 12.55 0.78 -6.74
CA GLU A 176 13.16 1.77 -5.86
C GLU A 176 12.13 2.70 -5.24
N PHE A 177 12.36 3.14 -4.00
CA PHE A 177 11.63 4.27 -3.42
C PHE A 177 12.15 5.56 -4.03
N VAL A 178 11.27 6.28 -4.72
CA VAL A 178 11.63 7.55 -5.37
C VAL A 178 11.25 8.76 -4.52
N GLU A 179 10.26 8.60 -3.66
CA GLU A 179 9.76 9.67 -2.80
C GLU A 179 8.98 9.08 -1.62
N LEU A 180 9.20 9.61 -0.43
CA LEU A 180 8.54 9.19 0.80
C LEU A 180 8.33 10.39 1.72
N GLY A 181 7.16 10.49 2.35
CA GLY A 181 6.84 11.59 3.26
C GLY A 181 5.39 11.55 3.74
N ASP A 182 4.98 12.61 4.44
CA ASP A 182 3.57 12.83 4.81
C ASP A 182 2.68 12.88 3.57
N LEU A 183 1.48 12.32 3.67
CA LEU A 183 0.55 12.21 2.55
C LEU A 183 0.29 13.58 1.89
N GLY A 184 -0.09 14.58 2.69
CA GLY A 184 -0.41 15.92 2.18
C GLY A 184 0.77 16.55 1.45
N THR A 185 1.97 16.46 2.03
CA THR A 185 3.20 17.00 1.45
C THR A 185 3.50 16.36 0.09
N VAL A 186 3.50 15.03 0.00
CA VAL A 186 3.82 14.32 -1.26
C VAL A 186 2.74 14.51 -2.32
N LEU A 187 1.47 14.57 -1.95
CA LEU A 187 0.36 14.70 -2.91
C LEU A 187 0.12 16.13 -3.38
N ASP A 188 0.44 17.14 -2.56
CA ASP A 188 0.15 18.54 -2.89
C ASP A 188 1.38 19.28 -3.45
N ASP A 189 2.59 18.88 -3.06
CA ASP A 189 3.87 19.45 -3.51
C ASP A 189 4.84 18.32 -3.90
N PRO A 190 4.64 17.54 -4.98
CA PRO A 190 5.50 16.40 -5.32
C PRO A 190 6.91 16.81 -5.75
N ALA A 191 7.95 16.16 -5.22
CA ALA A 191 9.35 16.55 -5.44
C ALA A 191 10.09 15.60 -6.37
N HIS A 192 9.57 14.40 -6.62
CA HIS A 192 10.09 13.54 -7.66
C HIS A 192 9.27 13.71 -8.96
N PRO A 193 9.92 13.87 -10.14
CA PRO A 193 9.23 14.05 -11.43
C PRO A 193 8.23 12.93 -11.77
N TYR A 194 8.54 11.69 -11.37
CA TYR A 194 7.59 10.58 -11.51
C TYR A 194 6.31 10.78 -10.67
N THR A 195 6.45 11.25 -9.43
CA THR A 195 5.30 11.54 -8.56
C THR A 195 4.45 12.67 -9.13
N GLU A 196 5.09 13.75 -9.61
CA GLU A 196 4.42 14.85 -10.29
C GLU A 196 3.60 14.35 -11.50
N ALA A 197 4.21 13.51 -12.35
CA ALA A 197 3.55 12.94 -13.51
C ALA A 197 2.38 12.01 -13.13
N LEU A 198 2.56 11.18 -12.09
CA LEU A 198 1.53 10.29 -11.55
C LEU A 198 0.32 11.11 -11.07
N LEU A 199 0.54 12.17 -10.30
CA LEU A 199 -0.51 13.00 -9.72
C LEU A 199 -1.21 13.86 -10.77
N SER A 200 -0.49 14.32 -11.80
CA SER A 200 -1.11 15.04 -12.92
C SER A 200 -2.17 14.18 -13.64
N SER A 201 -2.02 12.85 -13.61
CA SER A 201 -2.92 11.90 -14.28
C SER A 201 -4.18 11.58 -13.48
N VAL A 202 -4.25 11.95 -12.20
CA VAL A 202 -5.40 11.66 -11.32
C VAL A 202 -6.56 12.61 -11.69
N PRO A 203 -7.76 12.08 -12.03
CA PRO A 203 -8.90 12.92 -12.36
C PRO A 203 -9.30 13.84 -11.20
N ARG A 204 -9.33 15.15 -11.45
CA ARG A 204 -9.83 16.15 -10.48
C ARG A 204 -11.29 16.45 -10.77
N VAL A 205 -12.18 16.19 -9.82
CA VAL A 205 -13.60 16.60 -9.93
C VAL A 205 -13.67 18.09 -9.57
N ARG A 206 -13.85 18.96 -10.57
CA ARG A 206 -14.02 20.41 -10.38
C ARG A 206 -15.19 20.95 -11.19
N ALA A 207 -15.75 22.07 -10.72
CA ALA A 207 -16.94 22.69 -11.29
C ALA A 207 -16.70 23.35 -12.67
N GLU A 208 -15.45 23.69 -12.99
CA GLU A 208 -15.08 24.35 -14.23
C GLU A 208 -14.03 23.52 -15.01
N PRO A 209 -14.14 23.43 -16.35
CA PRO A 209 -13.16 22.74 -17.18
C PRO A 209 -11.85 23.54 -17.26
N GLU A 210 -10.76 22.96 -16.75
CA GLU A 210 -9.40 23.50 -16.86
C GLU A 210 -8.66 22.94 -18.09
N PRO A 211 -7.61 23.64 -18.58
CA PRO A 211 -6.71 23.09 -19.59
C PRO A 211 -6.13 21.74 -19.14
N ASP A 212 -5.89 20.84 -20.11
CA ASP A 212 -5.31 19.52 -19.87
C ASP A 212 -3.81 19.63 -19.52
N GLU A 213 -3.50 19.77 -18.23
CA GLU A 213 -2.14 19.89 -17.69
C GLU A 213 -1.48 18.52 -17.43
N ARG A 214 -2.04 17.42 -17.96
CA ARG A 214 -1.47 16.07 -17.77
C ARG A 214 -0.08 15.94 -18.38
N ILE A 215 0.89 15.54 -17.56
CA ILE A 215 2.25 15.24 -18.00
C ILE A 215 2.25 13.93 -18.78
N ARG A 216 2.64 13.99 -20.05
CA ARG A 216 2.74 12.79 -20.92
C ARG A 216 4.14 12.23 -20.87
N LEU A 217 4.30 11.11 -20.18
CA LEU A 217 5.57 10.40 -20.13
C LEU A 217 5.85 9.70 -21.48
N PRO A 218 7.07 9.82 -22.02
CA PRO A 218 7.44 9.14 -23.26
C PRO A 218 7.65 7.64 -23.02
N GLY A 219 7.45 6.86 -24.08
CA GLY A 219 7.74 5.43 -24.12
C GLY A 219 6.95 4.56 -23.14
N SER A 220 7.29 3.28 -23.12
CA SER A 220 6.81 2.31 -22.12
C SER A 220 7.77 2.25 -20.93
N PRO A 221 7.32 1.82 -19.74
CA PRO A 221 8.22 1.51 -18.64
C PRO A 221 9.33 0.53 -19.08
N PRO A 222 10.59 0.73 -18.65
CA PRO A 222 11.66 -0.24 -18.83
C PRO A 222 11.36 -1.60 -18.18
N ASP A 223 12.11 -2.62 -18.57
CA ASP A 223 12.04 -3.95 -17.94
C ASP A 223 12.63 -3.88 -16.52
N PRO A 224 11.89 -4.26 -15.46
CA PRO A 224 12.45 -4.33 -14.11
C PRO A 224 13.63 -5.30 -13.95
N ALA A 225 13.78 -6.30 -14.84
CA ALA A 225 14.90 -7.24 -14.82
C ALA A 225 16.19 -6.68 -15.44
N ASP A 226 16.09 -5.62 -16.23
CA ASP A 226 17.21 -4.91 -16.87
C ASP A 226 16.97 -3.40 -16.74
N PRO A 227 17.04 -2.84 -15.51
CA PRO A 227 16.76 -1.44 -15.28
C PRO A 227 17.86 -0.57 -15.92
N PRO A 228 17.53 0.65 -16.37
CA PRO A 228 18.53 1.56 -16.89
C PRO A 228 19.51 1.99 -15.79
N ASP A 229 20.75 2.30 -16.19
CA ASP A 229 21.79 2.83 -15.30
C ASP A 229 21.38 4.18 -14.69
N GLY A 230 21.91 4.46 -13.50
CA GLY A 230 21.64 5.70 -12.78
C GLY A 230 20.17 5.85 -12.38
N CYS A 231 19.62 7.07 -12.48
CA CYS A 231 18.22 7.30 -12.13
C CYS A 231 17.29 6.46 -12.98
N ARG A 232 16.64 5.45 -12.40
CA ARG A 232 15.76 4.51 -13.13
C ARG A 232 14.67 5.18 -13.97
N PHE A 233 14.25 6.39 -13.60
CA PHE A 233 13.24 7.18 -14.29
C PHE A 233 13.79 8.07 -15.43
N HIS A 234 15.11 8.27 -15.54
CA HIS A 234 15.74 9.16 -16.52
C HIS A 234 15.33 8.94 -17.99
N PRO A 235 14.97 7.72 -18.48
CA PRO A 235 14.53 7.54 -19.86
C PRO A 235 13.14 8.14 -20.13
N ARG A 236 12.36 8.37 -19.08
CA ARG A 236 10.96 8.85 -19.15
C ARG A 236 10.74 10.18 -18.44
N CYS A 237 11.77 10.71 -17.79
CA CYS A 237 11.69 11.94 -17.01
C CYS A 237 11.45 13.17 -17.91
N HIS A 238 10.32 13.85 -17.70
CA HIS A 238 9.96 15.06 -18.45
C HIS A 238 10.85 16.26 -18.11
N LEU A 239 11.53 16.27 -16.94
CA LEU A 239 12.52 17.31 -16.64
C LEU A 239 13.73 17.29 -17.57
N ARG A 240 13.99 16.18 -18.26
CA ARG A 240 15.18 16.06 -19.13
C ARG A 240 15.22 17.12 -20.23
N GLU A 241 14.07 17.61 -20.68
CA GLU A 241 13.98 18.69 -21.67
C GLU A 241 14.41 20.06 -21.12
N ARG A 242 14.47 20.20 -19.78
CA ARG A 242 14.84 21.43 -19.07
C ARG A 242 16.24 21.38 -18.45
N LEU A 243 16.85 20.20 -18.37
CA LEU A 243 18.20 20.04 -17.83
C LEU A 243 19.25 20.39 -18.88
N ASP A 244 20.39 20.92 -18.44
CA ASP A 244 21.58 21.02 -19.27
C ASP A 244 22.24 19.65 -19.48
N ASP A 245 23.22 19.58 -20.39
CA ASP A 245 23.87 18.33 -20.78
C ASP A 245 24.58 17.64 -19.59
N ASP A 246 25.18 18.40 -18.67
CA ASP A 246 25.88 17.86 -17.51
C ASP A 246 24.90 17.27 -16.49
N ALA A 247 23.81 17.99 -16.21
CA ALA A 247 22.74 17.53 -15.34
C ALA A 247 22.03 16.29 -15.90
N ALA A 248 21.76 16.29 -17.21
CA ALA A 248 21.19 15.13 -17.89
C ALA A 248 22.15 13.92 -17.85
N ALA A 249 23.46 14.14 -18.04
CA ALA A 249 24.46 13.08 -17.96
C ALA A 249 24.56 12.48 -16.55
N ARG A 250 24.45 13.30 -15.50
CA ARG A 250 24.43 12.82 -14.11
C ARG A 250 23.28 11.85 -13.85
N CYS A 251 22.08 12.14 -14.35
CA CYS A 251 20.93 11.24 -14.22
C CYS A 251 21.12 9.88 -14.89
N VAL A 252 21.98 9.77 -15.91
CA VAL A 252 22.29 8.49 -16.58
C VAL A 252 23.41 7.74 -15.86
N ALA A 253 24.38 8.47 -15.29
CA ALA A 253 25.59 7.88 -14.73
C ALA A 253 25.47 7.51 -13.24
N GLU A 254 24.60 8.18 -12.48
CA GLU A 254 24.55 8.08 -11.03
C GLU A 254 23.15 7.78 -10.52
N ASP A 255 23.03 6.75 -9.66
CA ASP A 255 21.82 6.51 -8.88
C ASP A 255 21.60 7.65 -7.87
N PRO A 256 20.41 8.28 -7.87
CA PRO A 256 20.12 9.29 -6.86
C PRO A 256 19.93 8.61 -5.50
N ALA A 257 20.64 9.08 -4.48
CA ALA A 257 20.43 8.62 -3.11
C ALA A 257 19.09 9.11 -2.56
N LEU A 258 18.41 8.28 -1.78
CA LEU A 258 17.22 8.68 -1.03
C LEU A 258 17.63 9.58 0.14
N THR A 259 17.48 10.90 -0.02
CA THR A 259 17.93 11.90 0.96
C THR A 259 16.79 12.77 1.43
N GLU A 260 16.86 13.25 2.67
CA GLU A 260 15.91 14.24 3.19
C GLU A 260 15.90 15.52 2.34
N ARG A 261 14.72 16.07 2.08
CA ARG A 261 14.53 17.34 1.36
C ARG A 261 13.45 18.18 2.03
N GLU A 262 13.79 19.40 2.41
CA GLU A 262 12.84 20.38 2.96
C GLU A 262 11.80 20.77 1.90
N SER A 263 10.50 20.68 2.21
CA SER A 263 9.43 21.10 1.29
C SER A 263 9.51 22.59 0.91
N GLY A 264 9.10 22.91 -0.32
CA GLY A 264 9.05 24.29 -0.81
C GLY A 264 7.82 25.02 -0.27
N GLY A 265 7.82 25.39 1.01
CA GLY A 265 6.68 26.05 1.66
C GLY A 265 6.99 26.56 3.08
N GLU A 266 6.06 27.29 3.68
CA GLU A 266 6.21 27.89 5.02
C GLU A 266 6.74 26.89 6.08
N PRO A 267 7.63 27.32 6.98
CA PRO A 267 8.28 26.45 7.96
C PRO A 267 7.23 25.78 8.86
N ARG A 268 7.14 24.46 8.76
CA ARG A 268 6.44 23.56 9.69
C ARG A 268 7.40 23.17 10.84
N PRO A 269 6.90 22.66 11.98
CA PRO A 269 7.60 22.75 13.27
C PRO A 269 8.95 22.00 13.30
N GLU A 270 9.74 22.26 14.35
CA GLU A 270 11.20 22.09 14.51
C GLU A 270 11.84 20.70 14.21
N ASN A 271 11.07 19.71 13.79
CA ASN A 271 11.54 18.48 13.18
C ASN A 271 11.08 18.51 11.73
N GLY A 272 11.98 18.51 10.75
CA GLY A 272 11.61 18.49 9.32
C GLY A 272 10.52 17.46 9.02
N ASP A 273 9.80 17.65 7.93
CA ASP A 273 8.69 16.78 7.47
C ASP A 273 9.11 15.32 7.18
N GLY A 274 10.37 14.94 7.44
CA GLY A 274 10.91 13.60 7.27
C GLY A 274 10.81 13.11 5.83
N ARG A 275 10.66 14.05 4.89
CA ARG A 275 10.45 13.77 3.47
C ARG A 275 11.77 13.41 2.84
N THR A 276 11.82 12.24 2.21
CA THR A 276 13.00 11.77 1.48
C THR A 276 12.70 11.59 0.00
N VAL A 277 13.63 12.01 -0.86
CA VAL A 277 13.46 11.96 -2.31
C VAL A 277 14.74 11.41 -2.94
N ALA A 278 14.60 10.43 -3.83
CA ALA A 278 15.70 9.92 -4.64
C ALA A 278 15.67 10.61 -6.01
N CYS A 279 16.09 11.87 -6.05
CA CYS A 279 16.28 12.62 -7.28
C CYS A 279 17.49 13.53 -7.18
N HIS A 280 18.17 13.77 -8.31
CA HIS A 280 19.24 14.77 -8.39
C HIS A 280 18.69 16.20 -8.40
N PHE A 281 17.48 16.43 -8.94
CA PHE A 281 16.93 17.77 -9.20
C PHE A 281 15.46 17.90 -8.77
N ARG A 282 14.99 19.11 -8.41
CA ARG A 282 13.57 19.37 -8.17
C ARG A 282 12.81 19.72 -9.47
N PRO A 283 11.52 19.37 -9.57
CA PRO A 283 10.66 19.79 -10.67
C PRO A 283 10.53 21.31 -10.84
N ASP A 284 10.51 22.04 -9.72
CA ASP A 284 10.32 23.50 -9.70
C ASP A 284 11.59 24.32 -9.94
N GLY A 285 12.73 23.65 -10.18
CA GLY A 285 13.97 24.31 -10.63
C GLY A 285 14.88 24.88 -9.54
N ASP A 286 14.52 24.77 -8.25
CA ASP A 286 15.44 25.10 -7.18
C ASP A 286 16.41 23.93 -6.92
N ASN A 287 17.70 24.25 -7.05
CA ASN A 287 18.84 23.37 -6.87
C ASN A 287 19.39 23.48 -5.44
#